data_AF-A0A1H9U593-F1
#
_entry.id   AF-A0A1H9U593-F1
#
_cell.length_a   1.000
_cell.length_b   1.000
_cell.length_c   1.000
_cell.angle_alpha   90.00
_cell.angle_beta   90.00
_cell.angle_gamma   90.00
#
_symmetry.space_group_name_H-M   'P 1'
#
loop_
_entity.id
_entity.type
_entity.pdbx_description
1 polymer ?
#
loop_
_entity_poly.entity_id
_entity_poly.type
_entity_poly.pdbx_seq_one_letter_code
_entity_poly.pdbx_strand_id
1 'polypeptide(L)'
;MEQVLAPNKKLSELEKKRKDAIKAKDKAKTEHYRSELVKFYVQYGSVLKTDVKNDREALKYLERALRYEENHALANYRYAHIMYKQGEFVMALSHFQKAIDSHVEPLNDTLMQITYLYMADASLKVAREALDNSETSEGIGSLDEAKIQKLREKLSIPDFFQLEKAWFRKLTGTEEELIDTVQYDLLCEETIHNPNLVILANKDTEIHLIYQGITSEPLENSTYRVLYFVLKSREFIDNKTICEKINLSIETEETNESGIRTAFTRIREKIPFWEHILEQRKNGRRTEHRLRDGMKVVFVTEAGEILPDDV
;
A
#
# COMPACT_ATOMS: atom_id res chain seq x y z
N MET A 1 -8.66 -3.15 28.95
CA MET A 1 -8.74 -2.26 27.77
C MET A 1 -7.46 -1.47 27.72
N GLU A 2 -6.49 -1.91 26.91
CA GLU A 2 -5.29 -1.10 26.65
C GLU A 2 -5.72 0.21 25.98
N GLN A 3 -5.22 1.34 26.52
CA GLN A 3 -5.40 2.63 25.87
C GLN A 3 -4.62 2.60 24.55
N VAL A 4 -5.35 2.76 23.44
CA VAL A 4 -4.74 2.95 22.12
C VAL A 4 -4.02 4.29 22.11
N LEU A 5 -2.69 4.24 22.00
CA LEU A 5 -1.82 5.40 22.08
C LEU A 5 -1.65 6.01 20.68
N ALA A 6 -1.51 7.34 20.62
CA ALA A 6 -1.12 8.02 19.39
C ALA A 6 0.23 7.45 18.88
N PRO A 7 0.53 7.49 17.58
CA PRO A 7 1.67 6.78 16.98
C PRO A 7 3.01 7.22 17.56
N ASN A 8 3.17 8.52 17.73
CA ASN A 8 4.35 9.11 18.34
C ASN A 8 4.47 8.71 19.83
N LYS A 9 3.34 8.47 20.51
CA LYS A 9 3.31 7.96 21.88
C LYS A 9 3.64 6.46 21.93
N LYS A 10 3.05 5.60 21.09
CA LYS A 10 3.42 4.17 21.06
C LYS A 10 4.87 3.99 20.65
N LEU A 11 5.33 4.69 19.62
CA LEU A 11 6.73 4.68 19.23
C LEU A 11 7.64 5.07 20.41
N SER A 12 7.34 6.19 21.08
CA SER A 12 8.08 6.64 22.25
C SER A 12 8.04 5.62 23.40
N GLU A 13 6.91 4.95 23.60
CA GLU A 13 6.77 3.90 24.59
C GLU A 13 7.56 2.63 24.25
N LEU A 14 7.51 2.16 23.00
CA LEU A 14 8.29 1.02 22.52
C LEU A 14 9.79 1.30 22.63
N GLU A 15 10.23 2.50 22.24
CA GLU A 15 11.61 2.95 22.40
C GLU A 15 12.03 2.99 23.88
N LYS A 16 11.17 3.52 24.75
CA LYS A 16 11.40 3.57 26.20
C LYS A 16 11.48 2.16 26.79
N LYS A 17 10.51 1.30 26.49
CA LYS A 17 10.46 -0.11 26.94
C LYS A 17 11.71 -0.88 26.51
N ARG A 18 12.15 -0.70 25.25
CA ARG A 18 13.41 -1.28 24.76
C ARG A 18 14.62 -0.73 25.51
N LYS A 19 14.70 0.59 25.72
CA LYS A 19 15.80 1.23 26.47
C LYS A 19 15.88 0.72 27.91
N ASP A 20 14.74 0.56 28.56
CA ASP A 20 14.68 0.03 29.93
C ASP A 20 15.05 -1.46 29.98
N ALA A 21 14.66 -2.26 28.97
CA ALA A 21 15.12 -3.64 28.82
C ALA A 21 16.64 -3.74 28.63
N ILE A 22 17.24 -2.86 27.82
CA ILE A 22 18.70 -2.76 27.63
C ILE A 22 19.41 -2.45 28.96
N LYS A 23 18.90 -1.46 29.72
CA LYS A 23 19.46 -1.12 31.04
C LYS A 23 19.35 -2.27 32.03
N ALA A 24 18.24 -3.01 32.00
CA ALA A 24 18.02 -4.20 32.80
C ALA A 24 18.83 -5.42 32.32
N LYS A 25 19.56 -5.30 31.19
CA LYS A 25 20.29 -6.39 30.52
C LYS A 25 19.38 -7.58 30.17
N ASP A 26 18.08 -7.33 30.00
CA ASP A 26 17.09 -8.33 29.62
C ASP A 26 17.09 -8.50 28.09
N LYS A 27 17.89 -9.46 27.62
CA LYS A 27 18.06 -9.72 26.18
C LYS A 27 16.76 -10.11 25.50
N ALA A 28 15.94 -10.94 26.15
CA ALA A 28 14.67 -11.41 25.58
C ALA A 28 13.70 -10.25 25.36
N LYS A 29 13.53 -9.36 26.35
CA LYS A 29 12.69 -8.17 26.17
C LYS A 29 13.28 -7.18 25.18
N THR A 30 14.61 -7.05 25.14
CA THR A 30 15.28 -6.17 24.17
C THR A 30 14.98 -6.62 22.75
N GLU A 31 15.03 -7.93 22.48
CA GLU A 31 14.71 -8.49 21.16
C GLU A 31 13.21 -8.40 20.85
N HIS A 32 12.35 -8.71 21.81
CA HIS A 32 10.91 -8.56 21.65
C HIS A 32 10.52 -7.12 21.25
N TYR A 33 10.98 -6.11 21.99
CA TYR A 33 10.66 -4.71 21.66
C TYR A 33 11.38 -4.21 20.39
N ARG A 34 12.52 -4.81 20.02
CA ARG A 34 13.15 -4.55 18.71
C ARG A 34 12.25 -5.06 17.59
N SER A 35 11.75 -6.29 17.68
CA SER A 35 10.82 -6.86 16.68
C SER A 35 9.54 -6.04 16.57
N GLU A 36 8.95 -5.63 17.69
CA GLU A 36 7.75 -4.76 17.69
C GLU A 36 8.01 -3.40 17.05
N LEU A 37 9.20 -2.81 17.28
CA LEU A 37 9.61 -1.57 16.62
C LEU A 37 9.75 -1.76 15.11
N VAL A 38 10.39 -2.86 14.67
CA VAL A 38 10.54 -3.18 13.24
C VAL A 38 9.18 -3.28 12.57
N LYS A 39 8.25 -4.07 13.14
CA LYS A 39 6.88 -4.16 12.64
C LYS A 39 6.22 -2.80 12.54
N PHE A 40 6.24 -2.02 13.62
CA PHE A 40 5.68 -0.67 13.62
C PHE A 40 6.24 0.20 12.49
N TYR A 41 7.55 0.21 12.28
CA TYR A 41 8.17 1.00 11.22
C TYR A 41 7.80 0.51 9.81
N VAL A 42 7.79 -0.82 9.58
CA VAL A 42 7.38 -1.39 8.29
C VAL A 42 5.93 -1.03 8.00
N GLN A 43 5.03 -1.25 8.95
CA GLN A 43 3.61 -0.96 8.82
C GLN A 43 3.39 0.53 8.53
N TYR A 44 3.99 1.43 9.30
CA TYR A 44 3.84 2.87 9.11
C TYR A 44 4.39 3.36 7.77
N GLY A 45 5.59 2.88 7.38
CA GLY A 45 6.18 3.20 6.09
C GLY A 45 5.33 2.71 4.91
N SER A 46 4.72 1.53 5.05
CA SER A 46 3.81 0.95 4.05
C SER A 46 2.61 1.84 3.76
N VAL A 47 2.02 2.42 4.79
CA VAL A 47 0.86 3.31 4.64
C VAL A 47 1.24 4.57 3.95
N LEU A 48 2.30 5.21 4.41
CA LEU A 48 2.73 6.47 3.84
C LEU A 48 3.04 6.33 2.34
N LYS A 49 3.59 5.19 1.90
CA LYS A 49 3.85 4.89 0.48
C LYS A 49 2.63 5.05 -0.44
N THR A 50 1.42 4.81 0.10
CA THR A 50 0.19 4.80 -0.71
C THR A 50 -0.26 6.20 -1.17
N ASP A 51 0.39 7.27 -0.70
CA ASP A 51 0.25 8.64 -1.23
C ASP A 51 1.63 9.18 -1.60
N VAL A 52 1.79 9.59 -2.87
CA VAL A 52 3.06 10.13 -3.40
C VAL A 52 3.61 11.28 -2.55
N LYS A 53 2.75 12.10 -1.97
CA LYS A 53 3.16 13.24 -1.12
C LYS A 53 3.93 12.79 0.13
N ASN A 54 3.76 11.54 0.53
CA ASN A 54 4.31 10.98 1.75
C ASN A 54 5.51 10.06 1.51
N ASP A 55 5.97 9.87 0.26
CA ASP A 55 7.10 8.97 -0.09
C ASP A 55 8.35 9.27 0.76
N ARG A 56 8.66 10.55 1.02
CA ARG A 56 9.80 10.94 1.85
C ARG A 56 9.68 10.48 3.31
N GLU A 57 8.49 10.60 3.90
CA GLU A 57 8.28 10.11 5.26
C GLU A 57 8.22 8.57 5.29
N ALA A 58 7.59 7.95 4.29
CA ALA A 58 7.55 6.50 4.15
C ALA A 58 8.98 5.91 4.19
N LEU A 59 9.90 6.48 3.42
CA LEU A 59 11.31 6.08 3.40
C LEU A 59 11.96 6.20 4.77
N LYS A 60 11.75 7.28 5.53
CA LYS A 60 12.34 7.44 6.86
C LYS A 60 11.92 6.32 7.82
N TYR A 61 10.66 5.90 7.78
CA TYR A 61 10.19 4.79 8.61
C TYR A 61 10.76 3.46 8.12
N LEU A 62 10.76 3.19 6.81
CA LEU A 62 11.35 1.97 6.25
C LEU A 62 12.85 1.87 6.55
N GLU A 63 13.61 2.96 6.46
CA GLU A 63 15.03 3.00 6.86
C GLU A 63 15.22 2.70 8.35
N ARG A 64 14.30 3.14 9.20
CA ARG A 64 14.35 2.77 10.63
C ARG A 64 14.15 1.29 10.82
N ALA A 65 13.19 0.68 10.12
CA ALA A 65 12.99 -0.77 10.14
C ALA A 65 14.28 -1.50 9.70
N LEU A 66 14.85 -1.10 8.56
CA LEU A 66 16.04 -1.70 7.98
C LEU A 66 17.31 -1.47 8.83
N ARG A 67 17.39 -0.39 9.62
CA ARG A 67 18.47 -0.20 10.60
C ARG A 67 18.44 -1.22 11.74
N TYR A 68 17.25 -1.71 12.08
CA TYR A 68 17.14 -2.82 13.03
C TYR A 68 17.33 -4.14 12.28
N GLU A 69 16.53 -4.41 11.25
CA GLU A 69 16.52 -5.66 10.50
C GLU A 69 16.84 -5.40 9.02
N GLU A 70 18.13 -5.41 8.66
CA GLU A 70 18.60 -4.99 7.33
C GLU A 70 17.97 -5.82 6.21
N ASN A 71 17.77 -7.11 6.45
CA ASN A 71 17.25 -8.03 5.45
C ASN A 71 15.74 -8.26 5.62
N HIS A 72 14.97 -7.40 6.30
CA HIS A 72 13.52 -7.62 6.41
C HIS A 72 12.85 -7.57 5.03
N ALA A 73 12.16 -8.66 4.64
CA ALA A 73 11.72 -8.83 3.26
C ALA A 73 10.77 -7.71 2.82
N LEU A 74 9.68 -7.53 3.58
CA LEU A 74 8.64 -6.55 3.26
C LEU A 74 9.14 -5.09 3.32
N ALA A 75 10.05 -4.77 4.23
CA ALA A 75 10.65 -3.43 4.33
C ALA A 75 11.47 -3.10 3.08
N ASN A 76 12.31 -4.03 2.63
CA ASN A 76 13.13 -3.89 1.43
C ASN A 76 12.27 -3.83 0.16
N TYR A 77 11.27 -4.71 0.03
CA TYR A 77 10.30 -4.66 -1.06
C TYR A 77 9.65 -3.27 -1.18
N ARG A 78 9.13 -2.73 -0.07
CA ARG A 78 8.46 -1.42 -0.08
C ARG A 78 9.40 -0.26 -0.35
N TYR A 79 10.62 -0.32 0.19
CA TYR A 79 11.65 0.67 -0.09
C TYR A 79 11.98 0.69 -1.58
N ALA A 80 12.15 -0.49 -2.18
CA ALA A 80 12.43 -0.66 -3.60
C ALA A 80 11.33 -0.08 -4.49
N HIS A 81 10.06 -0.27 -4.16
CA HIS A 81 8.94 0.34 -4.90
C HIS A 81 9.01 1.87 -4.92
N ILE A 82 9.36 2.50 -3.79
CA ILE A 82 9.49 3.97 -3.74
C ILE A 82 10.66 4.42 -4.62
N MET A 83 11.82 3.75 -4.52
CA MET A 83 12.98 4.03 -5.37
C MET A 83 12.64 3.87 -6.85
N TYR A 84 11.97 2.77 -7.20
CA TYR A 84 11.54 2.48 -8.56
C TYR A 84 10.63 3.58 -9.12
N LYS A 85 9.65 4.04 -8.33
CA LYS A 85 8.76 5.14 -8.72
C LYS A 85 9.48 6.48 -8.87
N GLN A 86 10.55 6.69 -8.12
CA GLN A 86 11.42 7.87 -8.20
C GLN A 86 12.42 7.81 -9.38
N GLY A 87 12.48 6.69 -10.12
CA GLY A 87 13.43 6.48 -11.20
C GLY A 87 14.80 5.97 -10.73
N GLU A 88 14.97 5.69 -9.44
CA GLU A 88 16.22 5.21 -8.85
C GLU A 88 16.36 3.69 -9.04
N PHE A 89 16.40 3.23 -10.28
CA PHE A 89 16.26 1.81 -10.63
C PHE A 89 17.37 0.91 -10.08
N VAL A 90 18.62 1.40 -10.02
CA VAL A 90 19.75 0.64 -9.44
C VAL A 90 19.54 0.40 -7.94
N MET A 91 19.06 1.42 -7.22
CA MET A 91 18.71 1.29 -5.79
C MET A 91 17.52 0.35 -5.59
N ALA A 92 16.50 0.46 -6.45
CA ALA A 92 15.36 -0.44 -6.42
C ALA A 92 15.78 -1.91 -6.59
N LEU A 93 16.63 -2.22 -7.58
CA LEU A 93 17.16 -3.57 -7.80
C LEU A 93 17.86 -4.14 -6.57
N SER A 94 18.71 -3.35 -5.93
CA SER A 94 19.44 -3.76 -4.72
C SER A 94 18.48 -4.14 -3.59
N HIS A 95 17.46 -3.32 -3.35
CA HIS A 95 16.48 -3.60 -2.30
C HIS A 95 15.52 -4.74 -2.67
N PHE A 96 15.08 -4.86 -3.92
CA PHE A 96 14.29 -6.02 -4.35
C PHE A 96 15.04 -7.33 -4.18
N GLN A 97 16.34 -7.36 -4.50
CA GLN A 97 17.18 -8.53 -4.27
C GLN A 97 17.26 -8.88 -2.76
N LYS A 98 17.48 -7.89 -1.89
CA LYS A 98 17.44 -8.09 -0.43
C LYS A 98 16.09 -8.62 0.06
N ALA A 99 14.99 -8.22 -0.57
CA ALA A 99 13.66 -8.69 -0.22
C ALA A 99 13.48 -10.18 -0.54
N ILE A 100 13.97 -10.64 -1.70
CA ILE A 100 13.92 -12.04 -2.14
C ILE A 100 14.83 -12.93 -1.29
N ASP A 101 16.05 -12.46 -0.99
CA ASP A 101 17.04 -13.24 -0.23
C ASP A 101 16.72 -13.33 1.27
N SER A 102 15.69 -12.63 1.73
CA SER A 102 15.32 -12.57 3.13
C SER A 102 14.77 -13.89 3.66
N HIS A 103 15.19 -14.25 4.88
CA HIS A 103 14.56 -15.30 5.69
C HIS A 103 13.66 -14.74 6.80
N VAL A 104 13.58 -13.41 6.94
CA VAL A 104 12.80 -12.73 7.98
C VAL A 104 11.52 -12.20 7.35
N GLU A 105 10.40 -12.84 7.70
CA GLU A 105 9.09 -12.59 7.10
C GLU A 105 9.15 -12.61 5.57
N PRO A 106 9.55 -13.74 4.95
CA PRO A 106 9.77 -13.83 3.52
C PRO A 106 8.51 -13.46 2.74
N LEU A 107 8.71 -12.91 1.54
CA LEU A 107 7.60 -12.63 0.63
C LEU A 107 6.85 -13.93 0.29
N ASN A 108 5.53 -13.83 0.14
CA ASN A 108 4.75 -14.93 -0.42
C ASN A 108 5.07 -15.11 -1.92
N ASP A 109 4.68 -16.25 -2.50
CA ASP A 109 5.01 -16.60 -3.88
C ASP A 109 4.55 -15.55 -4.89
N THR A 110 3.38 -14.95 -4.67
CA THR A 110 2.82 -13.89 -5.53
C THR A 110 3.68 -12.64 -5.50
N LEU A 111 3.99 -12.12 -4.31
CA LEU A 111 4.86 -10.95 -4.14
C LEU A 111 6.28 -11.22 -4.64
N MET A 112 6.78 -12.43 -4.49
CA MET A 112 8.08 -12.82 -5.03
C MET A 112 8.09 -12.79 -6.57
N GLN A 113 7.05 -13.32 -7.22
CA GLN A 113 6.90 -13.23 -8.68
C GLN A 113 6.79 -11.78 -9.15
N ILE A 114 5.96 -10.96 -8.49
CA ILE A 114 5.86 -9.51 -8.76
C ILE A 114 7.21 -8.81 -8.58
N THR A 115 7.99 -9.21 -7.56
CA THR A 115 9.32 -8.64 -7.32
C THR A 115 10.29 -8.94 -8.46
N TYR A 116 10.34 -10.20 -8.94
CA TYR A 116 11.18 -10.56 -10.10
C TYR A 116 10.81 -9.77 -11.36
N LEU A 117 9.51 -9.54 -11.53
CA LEU A 117 8.94 -8.76 -12.61
C LEU A 117 9.41 -7.30 -12.57
N TYR A 118 9.32 -6.63 -11.41
CA TYR A 118 9.90 -5.29 -11.21
C TYR A 118 11.40 -5.25 -11.47
N MET A 119 12.14 -6.26 -11.02
CA MET A 119 13.58 -6.32 -11.21
C MET A 119 13.96 -6.45 -12.69
N ALA A 120 13.20 -7.23 -13.46
CA ALA A 120 13.42 -7.35 -14.89
C ALA A 120 13.23 -5.99 -15.58
N ASP A 121 12.14 -5.29 -15.27
CA ASP A 121 11.89 -3.96 -15.83
C ASP A 121 12.93 -2.91 -15.40
N ALA A 122 13.24 -2.85 -14.11
CA ALA A 122 14.25 -1.94 -13.59
C ALA A 122 15.61 -2.20 -14.26
N SER A 123 15.98 -3.46 -14.49
CA SER A 123 17.20 -3.82 -15.23
C SER A 123 17.17 -3.35 -16.68
N LEU A 124 16.03 -3.46 -17.36
CA LEU A 124 15.85 -2.95 -18.72
C LEU A 124 15.96 -1.42 -18.76
N LYS A 125 15.39 -0.71 -17.80
CA LYS A 125 15.47 0.75 -17.70
C LYS A 125 16.90 1.22 -17.41
N VAL A 126 17.61 0.58 -16.48
CA VAL A 126 19.05 0.86 -16.25
C VAL A 126 19.86 0.64 -17.54
N ALA A 127 19.58 -0.43 -18.28
CA ALA A 127 20.26 -0.68 -19.55
C ALA A 127 19.96 0.41 -20.59
N ARG A 128 18.71 0.87 -20.70
CA ARG A 128 18.33 1.98 -21.59
C ARG A 128 19.03 3.29 -21.19
N GLU A 129 18.98 3.67 -19.91
CA GLU A 129 19.65 4.87 -19.39
C GLU A 129 21.17 4.85 -19.65
N ALA A 130 21.82 3.70 -19.48
CA ALA A 130 23.24 3.54 -19.78
C ALA A 130 23.54 3.74 -21.28
N LEU A 131 22.67 3.25 -22.16
CA LEU A 131 22.79 3.45 -23.61
C LEU A 131 22.51 4.90 -24.02
N ASP A 132 21.55 5.58 -23.40
CA ASP A 132 21.21 6.97 -23.73
C ASP A 132 22.30 7.94 -23.24
N ASN A 133 22.84 7.73 -22.03
CA ASN A 133 23.96 8.53 -21.51
C ASN A 133 25.24 8.42 -22.35
N SER A 134 25.42 7.33 -23.10
CA SER A 134 26.59 7.15 -23.99
C SER A 134 26.64 8.14 -25.16
N GLU A 135 25.51 8.76 -25.55
CA GLU A 135 25.47 9.78 -26.60
C GLU A 135 26.08 11.12 -26.18
N THR A 136 26.17 11.38 -24.86
CA THR A 136 26.59 12.67 -24.31
C THR A 136 28.09 12.76 -24.01
N SER A 137 28.82 11.65 -24.12
CA SER A 137 30.25 11.61 -23.84
C SER A 137 31.07 11.88 -25.11
N GLU A 138 31.26 13.17 -25.45
CA GLU A 138 32.27 13.59 -26.41
C GLU A 138 33.67 13.21 -25.87
N GLY A 139 34.19 12.03 -26.21
CA GLY A 139 35.60 11.71 -25.96
C GLY A 139 35.99 10.25 -25.74
N ILE A 140 35.05 9.31 -25.68
CA ILE A 140 35.41 7.88 -25.54
C ILE A 140 35.41 7.23 -26.93
N GLY A 141 36.58 6.71 -27.34
CA GLY A 141 36.82 6.12 -28.65
C GLY A 141 35.77 5.09 -29.08
N SER A 142 35.50 5.10 -30.39
CA SER A 142 34.47 4.36 -31.14
C SER A 142 33.71 3.28 -30.36
N LEU A 143 32.66 3.69 -29.65
CA LEU A 143 31.55 2.77 -29.43
C LEU A 143 31.03 2.34 -30.82
N ASP A 144 30.74 1.05 -30.98
CA ASP A 144 30.16 0.52 -32.20
C ASP A 144 28.69 0.94 -32.24
N GLU A 145 28.45 2.18 -32.68
CA GLU A 145 27.13 2.82 -32.73
C GLU A 145 26.08 1.95 -33.42
N ALA A 146 26.48 1.20 -34.45
CA ALA A 146 25.59 0.27 -35.15
C ALA A 146 25.15 -0.92 -34.27
N LYS A 147 26.06 -1.48 -33.45
CA LYS A 147 25.70 -2.51 -32.47
C LYS A 147 24.81 -1.95 -31.36
N ILE A 148 25.08 -0.73 -30.89
CA ILE A 148 24.29 -0.08 -29.84
C ILE A 148 22.88 0.21 -30.31
N GLN A 149 22.74 0.77 -31.52
CA GLN A 149 21.44 1.03 -32.11
C GLN A 149 20.61 -0.25 -32.25
N LYS A 150 21.23 -1.34 -32.71
CA LYS A 150 20.59 -2.66 -32.80
C LYS A 150 20.18 -3.23 -31.43
N LEU A 151 20.94 -2.94 -30.37
CA LEU A 151 20.58 -3.33 -29.01
C LEU A 151 19.41 -2.51 -28.48
N ARG A 152 19.38 -1.20 -28.73
CA ARG A 152 18.25 -0.33 -28.37
C ARG A 152 16.94 -0.79 -28.99
N GLU A 153 16.96 -1.10 -30.29
CA GLU A 153 15.79 -1.63 -31.01
C GLU A 153 15.27 -2.92 -30.37
N LYS A 154 16.17 -3.82 -29.96
CA LYS A 154 15.80 -5.08 -29.30
C LYS A 154 15.29 -4.90 -27.86
N LEU A 155 15.78 -3.89 -27.16
CA LEU A 155 15.35 -3.55 -25.81
C LEU A 155 14.07 -2.69 -25.81
N SER A 156 13.55 -2.32 -26.98
CA SER A 156 12.24 -1.68 -27.17
C SER A 156 11.10 -2.70 -26.95
N ILE A 157 11.04 -3.24 -25.73
CA ILE A 157 9.91 -4.00 -25.23
C ILE A 157 8.88 -2.96 -24.75
N PRO A 158 7.59 -3.06 -25.16
CA PRO A 158 6.51 -2.25 -24.60
C PRO A 158 6.57 -2.32 -23.07
N ASP A 159 6.58 -1.16 -22.41
CA ASP A 159 7.00 -1.02 -21.02
C ASP A 159 6.32 -2.03 -20.10
N PHE A 160 7.13 -2.83 -19.40
CA PHE A 160 6.67 -3.83 -18.44
C PHE A 160 5.85 -3.20 -17.30
N PHE A 161 6.05 -1.92 -17.02
CA PHE A 161 5.17 -1.12 -16.17
C PHE A 161 3.69 -1.16 -16.59
N GLN A 162 3.40 -1.33 -17.89
CA GLN A 162 2.04 -1.56 -18.36
C GLN A 162 1.50 -2.93 -17.96
N LEU A 163 2.35 -3.95 -17.81
CA LEU A 163 1.92 -5.30 -17.45
C LEU A 163 1.48 -5.38 -15.99
N GLU A 164 2.20 -4.79 -15.04
CA GLU A 164 1.75 -4.82 -13.64
C GLU A 164 0.58 -3.88 -13.38
N LYS A 165 0.58 -2.69 -14.00
CA LYS A 165 -0.64 -1.87 -14.05
C LYS A 165 -1.78 -2.55 -14.79
N ALA A 166 -1.48 -3.59 -15.58
CA ALA A 166 -2.50 -4.41 -16.18
C ALA A 166 -3.15 -5.36 -15.17
N TRP A 167 -2.51 -5.69 -14.03
CA TRP A 167 -3.03 -6.66 -13.07
C TRP A 167 -3.45 -6.05 -11.73
N PHE A 168 -4.63 -6.45 -11.29
CA PHE A 168 -5.23 -6.05 -10.04
C PHE A 168 -5.45 -7.27 -9.15
N ARG A 169 -5.20 -7.09 -7.86
CA ARG A 169 -5.68 -7.96 -6.81
C ARG A 169 -7.14 -7.62 -6.55
N LYS A 170 -8.02 -8.60 -6.70
CA LYS A 170 -9.46 -8.50 -6.42
C LYS A 170 -9.80 -9.36 -5.21
N LEU A 171 -10.46 -8.76 -4.22
CA LEU A 171 -10.93 -9.44 -3.03
C LEU A 171 -12.47 -9.40 -2.97
N THR A 172 -13.08 -10.59 -2.90
CA THR A 172 -14.52 -10.79 -2.70
C THR A 172 -14.76 -11.63 -1.44
N GLY A 173 -15.13 -10.97 -0.33
CA GLY A 173 -15.22 -11.66 0.96
C GLY A 173 -13.83 -12.11 1.43
N THR A 174 -13.59 -13.43 1.44
CA THR A 174 -12.27 -14.03 1.74
C THR A 174 -11.57 -14.59 0.51
N GLU A 175 -12.23 -14.59 -0.65
CA GLU A 175 -11.66 -15.09 -1.90
C GLU A 175 -10.85 -13.99 -2.58
N GLU A 176 -9.63 -14.34 -2.98
CA GLU A 176 -8.69 -13.45 -3.64
C GLU A 176 -8.37 -14.01 -5.03
N GLU A 177 -8.39 -13.14 -6.03
CA GLU A 177 -8.02 -13.46 -7.41
C GLU A 177 -7.21 -12.34 -8.06
N LEU A 178 -6.35 -12.70 -9.01
CA LEU A 178 -5.64 -11.74 -9.85
C LEU A 178 -6.47 -11.54 -11.13
N ILE A 179 -6.79 -10.29 -11.46
CA ILE A 179 -7.55 -9.92 -12.65
C ILE A 179 -6.78 -8.92 -13.50
N ASP A 180 -6.95 -8.95 -14.81
CA ASP A 180 -6.36 -7.95 -15.70
C ASP A 180 -7.22 -6.68 -15.83
N THR A 181 -6.78 -5.71 -16.64
CA THR A 181 -7.51 -4.46 -16.89
C THR A 181 -8.84 -4.68 -17.60
N VAL A 182 -8.91 -5.65 -18.51
CA VAL A 182 -10.15 -5.97 -19.23
C VAL A 182 -11.17 -6.52 -18.24
N GLN A 183 -10.74 -7.42 -17.36
CA GLN A 183 -11.57 -7.99 -16.30
C GLN A 183 -11.98 -6.93 -15.26
N TYR A 184 -11.10 -5.99 -14.93
CA TYR A 184 -11.43 -4.85 -14.06
C TYR A 184 -12.49 -3.93 -14.68
N ASP A 185 -12.35 -3.58 -15.96
CA ASP A 185 -13.31 -2.72 -16.66
C ASP A 185 -14.68 -3.42 -16.77
N LEU A 186 -14.71 -4.71 -17.11
CA LEU A 186 -15.94 -5.53 -17.11
C LEU A 186 -16.59 -5.59 -15.72
N LEU A 187 -15.80 -5.70 -14.65
CA LEU A 187 -16.30 -5.66 -13.28
C LEU A 187 -16.94 -4.29 -12.96
N CYS A 188 -16.32 -3.19 -13.40
CA CYS A 188 -16.88 -1.85 -13.24
C CYS A 188 -18.21 -1.70 -14.00
N GLU A 189 -18.29 -2.22 -15.23
CA GLU A 189 -19.53 -2.27 -16.02
C GLU A 189 -20.62 -3.11 -15.35
N GLU A 190 -20.27 -4.22 -14.69
CA GLU A 190 -21.22 -5.06 -13.94
C GLU A 190 -22.01 -4.25 -12.90
N THR A 191 -21.40 -3.20 -12.31
CA THR A 191 -22.09 -2.34 -11.33
C THR A 191 -23.33 -1.66 -11.92
N ILE A 192 -23.37 -1.41 -13.23
CA ILE A 192 -24.52 -0.81 -13.94
C ILE A 192 -25.74 -1.74 -13.88
N HIS A 193 -25.51 -3.05 -14.00
CA HIS A 193 -26.56 -4.06 -14.08
C HIS A 193 -26.84 -4.74 -12.73
N ASN A 194 -25.92 -4.63 -11.78
CA ASN A 194 -26.01 -5.22 -10.45
C ASN A 194 -26.14 -4.13 -9.38
N PRO A 195 -27.36 -3.75 -8.97
CA PRO A 195 -27.59 -2.63 -8.04
C PRO A 195 -27.11 -2.91 -6.61
N ASN A 196 -26.65 -4.13 -6.34
CA ASN A 196 -26.11 -4.54 -5.04
C ASN A 196 -24.57 -4.58 -5.04
N LEU A 197 -23.91 -4.39 -6.18
CA LEU A 197 -22.45 -4.45 -6.28
C LEU A 197 -21.84 -3.06 -6.08
N VAL A 198 -20.89 -2.96 -5.15
CA VAL A 198 -20.02 -1.79 -4.97
C VAL A 198 -18.56 -2.23 -5.07
N ILE A 199 -17.75 -1.39 -5.72
CA ILE A 199 -16.30 -1.62 -5.85
C ILE A 199 -15.58 -0.48 -5.15
N LEU A 200 -14.66 -0.80 -4.24
CA LEU A 200 -13.67 0.14 -3.73
C LEU A 200 -12.33 -0.17 -4.40
N ALA A 201 -11.91 0.70 -5.31
CA ALA A 201 -10.72 0.52 -6.14
C ALA A 201 -9.61 1.49 -5.74
N ASN A 202 -8.38 0.99 -5.67
CA ASN A 202 -7.14 1.77 -5.59
C ASN A 202 -6.29 1.43 -6.84
N LYS A 203 -6.33 2.32 -7.83
CA LYS A 203 -5.73 2.14 -9.16
C LYS A 203 -4.93 3.38 -9.52
N ASP A 204 -3.70 3.22 -10.01
CA ASP A 204 -2.87 4.32 -10.50
C ASP A 204 -2.66 5.42 -9.45
N THR A 205 -2.60 5.06 -8.17
CA THR A 205 -2.55 5.97 -6.99
C THR A 205 -3.82 6.80 -6.76
N GLU A 206 -4.88 6.57 -7.52
CA GLU A 206 -6.21 7.15 -7.30
C GLU A 206 -7.15 6.14 -6.63
N ILE A 207 -7.92 6.62 -5.66
CA ILE A 207 -8.84 5.77 -4.90
C ILE A 207 -10.27 6.22 -5.17
N HIS A 208 -11.12 5.29 -5.59
CA HIS A 208 -12.51 5.57 -5.93
C HIS A 208 -13.47 4.52 -5.39
N LEU A 209 -14.70 4.94 -5.11
CA LEU A 209 -15.83 4.06 -4.93
C LEU A 209 -16.67 4.07 -6.21
N ILE A 210 -17.06 2.89 -6.69
CA ILE A 210 -17.84 2.71 -7.91
C ILE A 210 -19.14 1.99 -7.57
N TYR A 211 -20.27 2.54 -8.00
CA TYR A 211 -21.60 2.01 -7.76
C TYR A 211 -22.57 2.44 -8.85
N GLN A 212 -23.32 1.49 -9.44
CA GLN A 212 -24.29 1.77 -10.52
C GLN A 212 -23.70 2.57 -11.70
N GLY A 213 -22.44 2.26 -12.06
CA GLY A 213 -21.71 2.99 -13.11
C GLY A 213 -21.26 4.40 -12.73
N ILE A 214 -21.51 4.86 -11.49
CA ILE A 214 -21.07 6.15 -10.99
C ILE A 214 -19.77 5.96 -10.20
N THR A 215 -18.75 6.72 -10.58
CA THR A 215 -17.45 6.78 -9.88
C THR A 215 -17.41 8.00 -8.98
N SER A 216 -16.97 7.83 -7.73
CA SER A 216 -16.78 8.96 -6.80
C SER A 216 -15.63 9.86 -7.21
N GLU A 217 -15.58 11.07 -6.64
CA GLU A 217 -14.33 11.85 -6.66
C GLU A 217 -13.17 11.07 -6.00
N PRO A 218 -11.91 11.36 -6.36
CA PRO A 218 -10.75 10.74 -5.73
C PRO A 218 -10.73 10.90 -4.21
N LEU A 219 -10.54 9.78 -3.51
CA LEU A 219 -10.52 9.69 -2.06
C LEU A 219 -9.09 9.77 -1.52
N GLU A 220 -8.91 10.50 -0.41
CA GLU A 220 -7.66 10.46 0.34
C GLU A 220 -7.48 9.11 1.04
N ASN A 221 -6.23 8.75 1.37
CA ASN A 221 -5.92 7.49 2.03
C ASN A 221 -6.64 7.30 3.38
N SER A 222 -6.76 8.36 4.19
CA SER A 222 -7.48 8.28 5.46
C SER A 222 -8.98 8.03 5.25
N THR A 223 -9.58 8.62 4.22
CA THR A 223 -10.96 8.38 3.79
C THR A 223 -11.14 6.93 3.30
N TYR A 224 -10.23 6.45 2.46
CA TYR A 224 -10.18 5.07 1.97
C TYR A 224 -10.17 4.04 3.09
N ARG A 225 -9.30 4.20 4.10
CA ARG A 225 -9.18 3.25 5.21
C ARG A 225 -10.45 3.18 6.05
N VAL A 226 -11.03 4.32 6.39
CA VAL A 226 -12.30 4.37 7.11
C VAL A 226 -13.38 3.65 6.32
N LEU A 227 -13.49 3.97 5.03
CA LEU A 227 -14.49 3.37 4.15
C LEU A 227 -14.27 1.86 3.99
N TYR A 228 -13.03 1.39 3.84
CA TYR A 228 -12.67 -0.02 3.77
C TYR A 228 -13.21 -0.82 4.97
N PHE A 229 -12.93 -0.37 6.20
CA PHE A 229 -13.37 -1.08 7.40
C PHE A 229 -14.90 -1.06 7.58
N VAL A 230 -15.56 0.01 7.16
CA VAL A 230 -17.03 0.11 7.19
C VAL A 230 -17.65 -0.83 6.17
N LEU A 231 -17.16 -0.83 4.93
CA LEU A 231 -17.65 -1.70 3.84
C LEU A 231 -17.39 -3.18 4.13
N LYS A 232 -16.31 -3.51 4.84
CA LYS A 232 -16.00 -4.89 5.26
C LYS A 232 -16.90 -5.38 6.42
N SER A 233 -17.55 -4.47 7.15
CA SER A 233 -18.37 -4.81 8.33
C SER A 233 -19.85 -5.00 7.99
N ARG A 234 -20.40 -6.16 8.37
CA ARG A 234 -21.85 -6.42 8.37
C ARG A 234 -22.55 -5.92 9.65
N GLU A 235 -21.78 -5.70 10.70
CA GLU A 235 -22.27 -5.15 11.96
C GLU A 235 -22.02 -3.64 12.02
N PHE A 236 -22.86 -2.95 12.79
CA PHE A 236 -22.69 -1.53 13.10
C PHE A 236 -21.41 -1.32 13.91
N ILE A 237 -20.49 -0.53 13.37
CA ILE A 237 -19.24 -0.15 14.03
C ILE A 237 -19.23 1.36 14.28
N ASP A 238 -18.79 1.78 15.46
CA ASP A 238 -18.65 3.19 15.80
C ASP A 238 -17.25 3.72 15.44
N ASN A 239 -17.07 5.03 15.55
CA ASN A 239 -15.78 5.66 15.29
C ASN A 239 -14.66 5.10 16.17
N LYS A 240 -14.93 4.66 17.40
CA LYS A 240 -13.91 4.10 18.29
C LYS A 240 -13.45 2.74 17.78
N THR A 241 -14.38 1.88 17.38
CA THR A 241 -14.07 0.57 16.79
C THR A 241 -13.32 0.73 15.46
N ILE A 242 -13.72 1.68 14.61
CA ILE A 242 -12.97 1.96 13.37
C ILE A 242 -11.57 2.46 13.71
N CYS A 243 -11.42 3.37 14.69
CA CYS A 243 -10.11 3.80 15.18
C CYS A 243 -9.28 2.61 15.64
N GLU A 244 -9.85 1.69 16.43
CA GLU A 244 -9.16 0.49 16.91
C GLU A 244 -8.73 -0.40 15.75
N LYS A 245 -9.60 -0.67 14.76
CA LYS A 245 -9.23 -1.47 13.58
C LYS A 245 -8.15 -0.81 12.74
N ILE A 246 -8.26 0.49 12.50
CA ILE A 246 -7.22 1.25 11.80
C ILE A 246 -5.93 1.21 12.62
N ASN A 247 -5.96 1.43 13.94
CA ASN A 247 -4.77 1.40 14.80
C ASN A 247 -4.14 0.02 14.98
N LEU A 248 -4.95 -1.04 14.95
CA LEU A 248 -4.48 -2.42 14.88
C LEU A 248 -3.77 -2.69 13.56
N SER A 249 -4.22 -2.08 12.47
CA SER A 249 -3.51 -2.14 11.20
C SER A 249 -2.30 -1.20 11.13
N ILE A 250 -2.41 0.05 11.59
CA ILE A 250 -1.39 1.12 11.64
C ILE A 250 -1.83 2.21 12.62
N GLU A 251 -0.96 2.59 13.53
CA GLU A 251 -1.15 3.80 14.33
C GLU A 251 -0.64 5.00 13.53
N THR A 252 -1.47 5.92 13.02
CA THR A 252 -1.05 7.26 12.49
C THR A 252 -1.78 8.42 13.20
N GLU A 253 -1.30 9.67 13.12
CA GLU A 253 -1.88 10.78 13.91
C GLU A 253 -3.33 11.15 13.48
N GLU A 254 -3.73 10.75 12.27
CA GLU A 254 -5.09 10.94 11.74
C GLU A 254 -6.12 9.90 12.21
N THR A 255 -5.74 8.90 13.01
CA THR A 255 -6.60 7.75 13.38
C THR A 255 -7.32 7.94 14.71
N ASN A 256 -7.49 9.18 15.17
CA ASN A 256 -8.34 9.48 16.32
C ASN A 256 -9.81 9.68 15.89
N GLU A 257 -10.75 9.62 16.83
CA GLU A 257 -12.18 9.71 16.50
C GLU A 257 -12.57 11.00 15.76
N SER A 258 -11.80 12.08 15.93
CA SER A 258 -12.02 13.33 15.20
C SER A 258 -11.60 13.22 13.74
N GLY A 259 -10.46 12.57 13.46
CA GLY A 259 -10.03 12.26 12.10
C GLY A 259 -11.05 11.38 11.38
N ILE A 260 -11.62 10.39 12.07
CA ILE A 260 -12.69 9.55 11.51
C ILE A 260 -13.97 10.36 11.25
N ARG A 261 -14.34 11.29 12.13
CA ARG A 261 -15.46 12.21 11.84
C ARG A 261 -15.21 13.03 10.59
N THR A 262 -14.01 13.58 10.43
CA THR A 262 -13.61 14.32 9.22
C THR A 262 -13.65 13.43 7.98
N ALA A 263 -13.19 12.19 8.06
CA ALA A 263 -13.28 11.22 6.97
C ALA A 263 -14.75 10.95 6.57
N PHE A 264 -15.66 10.78 7.54
CA PHE A 264 -17.09 10.66 7.24
C PHE A 264 -17.69 11.92 6.62
N THR A 265 -17.23 13.12 7.01
CA THR A 265 -17.64 14.36 6.31
C THR A 265 -17.21 14.31 4.84
N ARG A 266 -15.96 13.95 4.55
CA ARG A 266 -15.45 13.81 3.18
C ARG A 266 -16.17 12.72 2.37
N ILE A 267 -16.50 11.59 3.00
CA ILE A 267 -17.31 10.53 2.38
C ILE A 267 -18.64 11.10 1.89
N ARG A 268 -19.33 11.90 2.72
CA ARG A 268 -20.62 12.50 2.34
C ARG A 268 -20.49 13.53 1.22
N GLU A 269 -19.37 14.26 1.19
CA GLU A 269 -19.10 15.28 0.18
C GLU A 269 -18.71 14.67 -1.18
N LYS A 270 -17.84 13.65 -1.18
CA LYS A 270 -17.22 13.08 -2.39
C LYS A 270 -17.96 11.88 -2.99
N ILE A 271 -18.81 11.23 -2.22
CA ILE A 271 -19.54 10.02 -2.63
C ILE A 271 -21.03 10.34 -2.66
N PRO A 272 -21.59 10.77 -3.80
CA PRO A 272 -22.97 11.26 -3.88
C PRO A 272 -24.01 10.18 -3.55
N PHE A 273 -23.64 8.91 -3.69
CA PHE A 273 -24.51 7.75 -3.48
C PHE A 273 -24.24 7.02 -2.14
N TRP A 274 -23.50 7.63 -1.20
CA TRP A 274 -23.07 6.93 0.03
C TRP A 274 -24.25 6.38 0.85
N GLU A 275 -25.39 7.07 0.89
CA GLU A 275 -26.59 6.63 1.62
C GLU A 275 -27.20 5.35 1.06
N HIS A 276 -26.99 5.05 -0.23
CA HIS A 276 -27.45 3.81 -0.85
C HIS A 276 -26.59 2.61 -0.45
N ILE A 277 -25.33 2.84 -0.08
CA ILE A 277 -24.35 1.78 0.18
C ILE A 277 -24.19 1.54 1.68
N LEU A 278 -24.25 2.61 2.48
CA LEU A 278 -24.00 2.57 3.90
C LEU A 278 -25.29 2.82 4.70
N GLU A 279 -25.40 2.13 5.83
CA GLU A 279 -26.38 2.45 6.85
C GLU A 279 -25.71 3.19 8.00
N GLN A 280 -26.42 4.17 8.56
CA GLN A 280 -26.01 4.86 9.77
C GLN A 280 -27.10 4.79 10.82
N ARG A 281 -26.70 4.68 12.09
CA ARG A 281 -27.62 4.81 13.22
C ARG A 281 -26.99 5.57 14.38
N LYS A 282 -27.84 6.09 15.26
CA LYS A 282 -27.41 6.66 16.54
C LYS A 282 -27.46 5.60 17.62
N ASN A 283 -26.38 5.47 18.37
CA ASN A 283 -26.31 4.66 19.58
C ASN A 283 -25.84 5.55 20.75
N GLY A 284 -26.82 6.10 21.48
CA GLY A 284 -26.58 7.14 22.47
C GLY A 284 -25.93 8.38 21.84
N ARG A 285 -24.73 8.75 22.29
CA ARG A 285 -23.95 9.88 21.74
C ARG A 285 -23.10 9.51 20.53
N ARG A 286 -23.00 8.21 20.19
CA ARG A 286 -22.16 7.73 19.10
C ARG A 286 -22.95 7.59 17.81
N THR A 287 -22.26 7.69 16.69
CA THR A 287 -22.78 7.35 15.37
C THR A 287 -22.09 6.08 14.94
N GLU A 288 -22.88 5.11 14.49
CA GLU A 288 -22.41 3.82 14.02
C GLU A 288 -22.74 3.67 12.54
N HIS A 289 -21.88 2.95 11.82
CA HIS A 289 -21.96 2.75 10.39
C HIS A 289 -21.79 1.26 10.06
N ARG A 290 -22.44 0.80 8.99
CA ARG A 290 -22.20 -0.52 8.39
C ARG A 290 -22.46 -0.49 6.89
N LEU A 291 -21.99 -1.52 6.19
CA LEU A 291 -22.49 -1.83 4.86
C LEU A 291 -23.99 -2.17 4.92
N ARG A 292 -24.78 -1.61 4.01
CA ARG A 292 -26.21 -1.90 3.89
C ARG A 292 -26.46 -3.38 3.60
N ASP A 293 -27.51 -3.94 4.20
CA ASP A 293 -27.87 -5.34 3.99
C ASP A 293 -28.18 -5.62 2.51
N GLY A 294 -27.76 -6.80 2.02
CA GLY A 294 -27.91 -7.19 0.60
C GLY A 294 -26.80 -6.68 -0.32
N MET A 295 -26.00 -5.70 0.09
CA MET A 295 -24.87 -5.22 -0.71
C MET A 295 -23.71 -6.23 -0.74
N LYS A 296 -23.05 -6.33 -1.88
CA LYS A 296 -21.81 -7.05 -2.12
C LYS A 296 -20.70 -6.03 -2.40
N VAL A 297 -19.61 -6.13 -1.66
CA VAL A 297 -18.42 -5.29 -1.85
C VAL A 297 -17.34 -6.11 -2.51
N VAL A 298 -16.66 -5.51 -3.48
CA VAL A 298 -15.41 -6.00 -4.05
C VAL A 298 -14.34 -4.95 -3.78
N PHE A 299 -13.19 -5.37 -3.26
CA PHE A 299 -12.02 -4.51 -3.12
C PHE A 299 -11.06 -4.81 -4.26
N VAL A 300 -10.53 -3.76 -4.89
CA VAL A 300 -9.55 -3.90 -5.97
C VAL A 300 -8.35 -3.02 -5.65
N THR A 301 -7.15 -3.58 -5.72
CA THR A 301 -5.90 -2.83 -5.65
C THR A 301 -4.96 -3.28 -6.76
N GLU A 302 -3.95 -2.48 -7.08
CA GLU A 302 -2.81 -3.00 -7.85
C GLU A 302 -2.23 -4.26 -7.15
N ALA A 303 -1.74 -5.21 -7.95
CA ALA A 303 -1.35 -6.53 -7.45
C ALA A 303 -0.31 -6.51 -6.32
N GLY A 304 0.57 -5.51 -6.32
CA GLY A 304 1.63 -5.33 -5.31
C GLY A 304 1.23 -4.52 -4.07
N GLU A 305 -0.02 -4.04 -3.99
CA GLU A 305 -0.50 -3.19 -2.89
C GLU A 305 -1.14 -4.01 -1.75
N ILE A 306 -1.04 -3.48 -0.53
CA ILE A 306 -1.71 -4.05 0.64
C ILE A 306 -3.05 -3.40 0.90
N LEU A 307 -4.01 -4.23 1.31
CA LEU A 307 -5.25 -3.79 1.89
C LEU A 307 -5.02 -3.27 3.31
N PRO A 308 -5.93 -2.43 3.83
CA PRO A 308 -5.79 -1.87 5.16
C PRO A 308 -5.68 -2.88 6.29
N ASP A 309 -6.05 -4.15 6.12
CA ASP A 309 -5.98 -5.18 7.16
C ASP A 309 -5.10 -6.40 6.83
N ASP A 310 -4.25 -6.30 5.79
CA ASP A 310 -3.16 -7.27 5.57
C ASP A 310 -1.99 -7.10 6.57
N VAL A 311 -2.18 -6.30 7.62
CA VAL A 311 -1.12 -5.65 8.41
C VAL A 311 -1.12 -6.12 9.86
#